data_AF-A0A3D1SDQ8-F1
#
_entry.id   AF-A0A3D1SDQ8-F1
#
_cell.length_a   1.000
_cell.length_b   1.000
_cell.length_c   1.000
_cell.angle_alpha   90.00
_cell.angle_beta   90.00
_cell.angle_gamma   90.00
#
_symmetry.space_group_name_H-M   'P 1'
#
loop_
_entity.id
_entity.type
_entity.pdbx_description
1 polymer ?
#
loop_
_entity_poly.entity_id
_entity_poly.type
_entity_poly.pdbx_seq_one_letter_code
_entity_poly.pdbx_strand_id
1 'polypeptide(L)' 'MTIEHIAVYTTDLERECAFFEKYFGAKRGAFYCNEQTGFRSCFLTFDGGSRLEVMTRAECVNLPRKRFAAGFAHIAVSA' A
#
# COMPACT_ATOMS: atom_id res chain seq x y z
N MET A 1 19.44 -11.43 -3.67
CA MET A 1 18.42 -10.88 -2.73
C MET A 1 17.72 -9.73 -3.43
N THR A 2 16.40 -9.63 -3.31
CA THR A 2 15.57 -8.60 -3.97
C THR A 2 14.51 -8.09 -2.99
N ILE A 3 14.03 -6.86 -3.17
CA ILE A 3 12.84 -6.38 -2.46
C ILE A 3 11.63 -7.04 -3.13
N GLU A 4 10.90 -7.87 -2.40
CA GLU A 4 9.71 -8.54 -2.94
C GLU A 4 8.52 -7.59 -2.97
N HIS A 5 8.25 -6.90 -1.86
CA HIS A 5 7.21 -5.88 -1.78
C HIS A 5 7.56 -4.79 -0.77
N ILE A 6 6.83 -3.70 -0.87
CA ILE A 6 6.76 -2.61 0.11
C ILE A 6 5.31 -2.55 0.59
N ALA A 7 5.09 -2.24 1.87
CA ALA A 7 3.74 -2.18 2.44
C ALA A 7 3.41 -0.78 2.97
N VAL A 8 2.16 -0.37 2.82
CA VAL A 8 1.63 0.92 3.31
C VAL A 8 0.28 0.74 3.97
N TYR A 9 0.08 1.37 5.13
CA TYR A 9 -1.24 1.46 5.76
C TYR A 9 -2.01 2.66 5.22
N THR A 10 -3.31 2.46 4.99
CA THR A 10 -4.25 3.50 4.61
C THR A 10 -5.54 3.40 5.42
N THR A 11 -6.24 4.53 5.56
CA THR A 11 -7.59 4.60 6.14
C THR A 11 -8.67 4.26 5.11
N ASP A 12 -8.32 4.20 3.83
CA ASP A 12 -9.24 3.91 2.73
C ASP A 12 -8.53 3.03 1.68
N LEU A 13 -8.76 1.71 1.79
CA LEU A 13 -8.09 0.71 0.96
C LEU A 13 -8.47 0.83 -0.52
N GLU A 14 -9.76 1.01 -0.82
CA GLU A 14 -10.23 1.09 -2.21
C GLU A 14 -9.72 2.33 -2.91
N ARG A 15 -9.77 3.48 -2.23
CA ARG A 15 -9.27 4.75 -2.78
C ARG A 15 -7.78 4.70 -3.07
N GLU A 16 -6.99 4.14 -2.16
CA GLU A 16 -5.54 4.05 -2.34
C GLU A 16 -5.19 3.09 -3.49
N CYS A 17 -5.85 1.93 -3.60
CA CYS A 17 -5.68 1.05 -4.75
C CYS A 17 -6.04 1.76 -6.06
N ALA A 18 -7.19 2.42 -6.13
CA ALA A 18 -7.64 3.12 -7.33
C ALA A 18 -6.69 4.24 -7.76
N PHE A 19 -6.02 4.90 -6.81
CA PHE A 19 -4.99 5.90 -7.10
C PHE A 19 -3.81 5.29 -7.87
N PHE A 20 -3.27 4.17 -7.39
CA PHE A 20 -2.14 3.50 -8.05
C PHE A 20 -2.52 2.85 -9.39
N GLU A 21 -3.72 2.29 -9.50
CA GLU A 21 -4.25 1.80 -10.78
C GLU A 21 -4.33 2.93 -11.82
N LYS A 22 -4.88 4.08 -11.42
CA LYS A 22 -5.12 5.20 -12.34
C LYS A 22 -3.85 5.92 -12.78
N TYR A 23 -2.93 6.20 -11.86
CA TYR A 23 -1.81 7.10 -12.13
C TYR A 23 -0.49 6.37 -12.39
N PHE A 24 -0.37 5.13 -11.96
CA PHE A 24 0.87 4.34 -12.07
C PHE A 24 0.67 3.04 -12.84
N GLY A 25 -0.52 2.82 -13.44
CA GLY A 25 -0.83 1.62 -14.21
C GLY A 25 -0.77 0.33 -13.41
N ALA A 26 -0.84 0.42 -12.07
CA ALA A 26 -0.77 -0.76 -11.22
C ALA A 26 -1.97 -1.69 -11.48
N LYS A 27 -1.76 -2.99 -11.34
CA LYS A 27 -2.81 -4.00 -11.45
C LYS A 27 -3.17 -4.49 -10.06
N ARG A 28 -4.44 -4.32 -9.68
CA ARG A 28 -4.94 -4.74 -8.38
C ARG A 28 -5.19 -6.24 -8.34
N GLY A 29 -4.68 -6.90 -7.29
CA GLY A 29 -4.97 -8.29 -6.97
C GLY A 29 -6.32 -8.48 -6.28
N ALA A 30 -6.59 -9.70 -5.82
CA ALA A 30 -7.75 -9.97 -4.97
C ALA A 30 -7.56 -9.33 -3.58
N PHE A 31 -8.64 -8.84 -3.00
CA PHE A 31 -8.63 -8.41 -1.61
C PHE A 31 -8.45 -9.62 -0.69
N TYR A 32 -7.56 -9.46 0.29
CA TYR A 32 -7.44 -10.33 1.43
C TYR A 32 -8.18 -9.73 2.61
N CYS A 33 -8.90 -10.56 3.37
CA CYS A 33 -9.56 -10.17 4.61
C CYS A 33 -9.34 -11.24 5.67
N ASN A 34 -8.81 -10.83 6.82
CA ASN A 34 -8.79 -11.62 8.04
C ASN A 34 -9.93 -11.14 8.95
N GLU A 35 -11.02 -11.90 9.00
CA GLU A 35 -12.21 -11.54 9.77
C GLU A 35 -11.95 -11.47 11.29
N GLN A 36 -11.02 -12.27 11.81
CA GLN A 36 -10.71 -12.30 13.24
C GLN A 36 -10.01 -11.03 13.71
N THR A 37 -9.19 -10.42 12.84
CA THR A 37 -8.36 -9.24 13.19
C THR A 37 -8.85 -7.94 12.55
N GLY A 38 -9.80 -8.03 11.62
CA GLY A 38 -10.25 -6.90 10.81
C GLY A 38 -9.21 -6.40 9.80
N PHE A 39 -8.09 -7.11 9.63
CA PHE A 39 -7.06 -6.77 8.67
C PHE A 39 -7.54 -7.04 7.25
N ARG A 40 -7.35 -6.04 6.38
CA ARG A 40 -7.61 -6.15 4.96
C ARG A 40 -6.40 -5.65 4.19
N SER A 41 -6.06 -6.32 3.10
CA SER A 41 -5.01 -5.83 2.22
C SER A 41 -5.27 -6.17 0.77
N CYS A 42 -4.52 -5.50 -0.10
CA CYS A 42 -4.46 -5.79 -1.52
C CYS A 42 -3.04 -5.61 -2.02
N PHE A 43 -2.54 -6.58 -2.77
CA PHE A 43 -1.32 -6.41 -3.54
C PHE A 43 -1.61 -5.70 -4.86
N LEU A 44 -0.77 -4.73 -5.18
CA LEU A 44 -0.69 -4.05 -6.45
C LEU A 44 0.59 -4.48 -7.15
N THR A 45 0.46 -4.95 -8.39
CA THR A 45 1.59 -5.33 -9.24
C THR A 45 1.84 -4.27 -10.31
N PHE A 46 3.10 -4.05 -10.65
CA PHE A 46 3.52 -3.22 -11.78
C PHE A 46 4.04 -4.13 -12.90
N ASP A 47 4.59 -3.55 -13.97
CA ASP A 47 5.09 -4.33 -15.13
C ASP A 47 6.29 -5.24 -14.80
N GLY A 48 6.92 -5.04 -13.64
CA GLY A 48 7.92 -5.94 -13.08
C GLY A 48 8.46 -5.45 -11.74
N GLY A 49 9.31 -6.27 -11.12
CA GLY A 49 9.97 -5.93 -9.87
C GLY A 49 9.08 -6.09 -8.63
N SER A 50 9.21 -5.16 -7.69
CA SER A 50 8.53 -5.23 -6.39
C SER A 50 7.05 -4.89 -6.48
N ARG A 51 6.26 -5.44 -5.56
CA ARG A 51 4.82 -5.15 -5.43
C ARG A 51 4.57 -4.11 -4.33
N LEU A 52 3.40 -3.47 -4.36
CA LEU A 52 2.92 -2.63 -3.26
C LEU A 52 1.78 -3.35 -2.54
N GLU A 53 1.94 -3.63 -1.24
CA GLU A 53 0.84 -4.09 -0.39
C GLU A 53 0.17 -2.87 0.26
N VAL A 54 -1.08 -2.63 -0.12
CA VAL A 54 -1.92 -1.62 0.53
C VAL A 54 -2.74 -2.31 1.60
N MET A 55 -2.63 -1.84 2.84
CA MET A 55 -3.21 -2.47 4.01
C MET A 55 -4.15 -1.51 4.75
N THR A 56 -5.19 -2.04 5.37
CA THR A 56 -6.05 -1.29 6.27
C THR A 56 -6.54 -2.15 7.43
N ARG A 57 -6.91 -1.48 8.51
CA ARG A 57 -7.50 -2.04 9.72
C ARG A 57 -8.40 -0.99 10.36
N ALA A 58 -9.38 -1.41 11.14
CA ALA A 58 -10.28 -0.49 11.85
C ALA A 58 -9.53 0.48 12.77
N GLU A 59 -8.39 0.06 13.34
CA GLU A 59 -7.56 0.90 14.21
C GLU A 59 -6.59 1.82 13.45
N CYS A 60 -6.53 1.72 12.11
CA CYS A 60 -5.64 2.56 11.31
C CYS A 60 -6.13 4.02 11.36
N VAL A 61 -5.27 4.91 11.85
CA VAL A 61 -5.57 6.34 11.98
C VAL A 61 -4.49 7.18 11.32
N ASN A 62 -4.89 8.35 10.81
CA ASN A 62 -3.95 9.34 10.31
C ASN A 62 -3.34 10.10 11.48
N LEU A 63 -2.10 9.74 11.84
CA LEU A 63 -1.34 10.45 12.86
C LEU A 63 -0.61 11.66 12.26
N PRO A 64 -0.58 12.82 12.96
CA PRO A 64 0.24 13.94 12.54
C PRO A 64 1.72 13.55 12.54
N ARG A 65 2.38 13.66 11.38
CA ARG A 65 3.80 13.36 11.21
C ARG A 65 4.63 14.64 11.20
N LYS A 66 5.75 14.65 11.93
CA LYS A 66 6.76 15.72 11.80
C LYS A 66 7.46 15.60 10.45
N ARG A 67 7.71 16.74 9.79
CA ARG A 67 8.28 16.82 8.43
C ARG A 67 9.63 16.11 8.26
N PHE A 68 10.45 16.10 9.30
CA PHE A 68 11.79 15.48 9.29
C PHE A 68 11.88 14.47 10.43
N ALA A 69 11.18 13.35 10.27
CA ALA A 69 11.24 12.21 11.18
C ALA A 69 12.01 11.05 10.53
N ALA A 70 12.78 10.32 11.32
CA ALA A 70 13.41 9.09 10.85
C ALA A 70 12.34 8.03 10.51
N GLY A 71 12.59 7.24 9.46
CA GLY A 71 11.70 6.17 9.02
C GLY A 71 11.55 6.13 7.49
N PHE A 72 10.50 5.44 7.03
CA PHE A 72 10.17 5.32 5.62
C PHE A 72 9.77 6.68 5.03
N ALA A 73 10.54 7.17 4.06
CA ALA A 73 10.37 8.51 3.51
C ALA A 73 9.49 8.53 2.26
N HIS A 74 9.85 7.74 1.24
CA HIS A 74 9.13 7.68 -0.04
C HIS A 74 9.54 6.44 -0.85
N ILE A 75 8.79 6.15 -1.91
CA ILE A 75 9.19 5.29 -3.03
C ILE A 75 9.31 6.11 -4.29
N ALA A 76 10.13 5.64 -5.23
CA ALA A 76 10.19 6.17 -6.58
C ALA A 76 9.63 5.13 -7.54
N VAL A 77 8.82 5.59 -8.51
CA VAL A 77 8.28 4.78 -9.59
C VAL A 77 8.80 5.35 -10.90
N SER A 78 9.34 4.49 -11.76
CA SER A 78 9.78 4.84 -13.12
C SER A 78 8.83 4.29 -14.16
N ALA A 79 8.68 5.01 -15.26
CA ALA A 79 8.03 4.52 -16.48
C ALA A 79 9.02 3.74 -17.36
#